data_AF-A0A6J5WQ43-F1
#
_entry.id   AF-A0A6J5WQ43-F1
#
_cell.length_a   1.000
_cell.length_b   1.000
_cell.length_c   1.000
_cell.angle_alpha   90.00
_cell.angle_beta   90.00
_cell.angle_gamma   90.00
#
_symmetry.space_group_name_H-M   'P 1'
#
loop_
_entity.id
_entity.type
_entity.pdbx_description
1 polymer ?
#
loop_
_entity_poly.entity_id
_entity_poly.type
_entity_poly.pdbx_seq_one_letter_code
_entity_poly.pdbx_strand_id
1 'polypeptide(L)'
;MEDQRTKFEFVETLHRENKKQNQVIGSAGYLYFDPYKPPINAVFVKVAGQNAKTVFERNCAVTDGVVLRPWTYLFSQQKDFPNLPQDTELRKGIWCLCYDHFEHDLKEWTTLVNNDYYDELKLPIKIRDGCLNDFWLNSIRDLISCVRRIHSKGLYHGGLRDRTNHVFVDKCLKIININGSLDEFESYEKREKEKKKDITGLLWMLDNWFESIVRGGKRNWPECDAFFTHAKYVDTLGLGYKDFVDKVEGHPFLLSPDDRMHLFDVYERKRIDATTCQDVKHALTSSDFDKFKNWNSASTLASMDSHMLGVYHYNPNRKSTSHNPNHHKFTTYGGGVKDLLRYLRNLNHHYHEQKLVVSMEDVDRRVRTQFGGFLEQLYKHL
;
A
#
# COMPACT_ATOMS: atom_id res chain seq x y z
N MET A 1 -27.41 31.35 -7.00
CA MET A 1 -26.27 32.22 -7.37
C MET A 1 -25.92 33.25 -6.30
N GLU A 2 -26.83 33.62 -5.38
CA GLU A 2 -26.51 34.51 -4.25
C GLU A 2 -25.56 33.87 -3.21
N ASP A 3 -25.63 32.56 -2.99
CA ASP A 3 -24.87 31.82 -1.96
C ASP A 3 -23.32 31.83 -2.16
N GLN A 4 -22.86 31.98 -3.40
CA GLN A 4 -21.41 32.06 -3.69
C GLN A 4 -20.84 33.48 -3.51
N ARG A 5 -21.67 34.52 -3.68
CA ARG A 5 -21.25 35.92 -3.50
C ARG A 5 -21.03 36.23 -2.02
N THR A 6 -21.92 35.73 -1.16
CA THR A 6 -21.83 35.85 0.30
C THR A 6 -20.58 35.16 0.86
N LYS A 7 -20.19 34.03 0.27
CA LYS A 7 -18.99 33.27 0.67
C LYS A 7 -17.69 33.98 0.26
N PHE A 8 -17.69 34.66 -0.89
CA PHE A 8 -16.54 35.45 -1.37
C PHE A 8 -16.36 36.74 -0.56
N GLU A 9 -17.46 37.45 -0.28
CA GLU A 9 -17.46 38.64 0.60
C GLU A 9 -17.06 38.29 2.04
N PHE A 10 -17.46 37.11 2.53
CA PHE A 10 -17.03 36.58 3.83
C PHE A 10 -15.51 36.36 3.89
N VAL A 11 -14.93 35.71 2.87
CA VAL A 11 -13.47 35.48 2.79
C VAL A 11 -12.70 36.80 2.67
N GLU A 12 -13.19 37.74 1.87
CA GLU A 12 -12.58 39.08 1.77
C GLU A 12 -12.61 39.84 3.09
N THR A 13 -13.72 39.77 3.82
CA THR A 13 -13.89 40.46 5.11
C THR A 13 -12.96 39.85 6.16
N LEU A 14 -12.87 38.53 6.22
CA LEU A 14 -11.96 37.79 7.10
C LEU A 14 -10.49 38.13 6.79
N HIS A 15 -10.14 38.25 5.51
CA HIS A 15 -8.81 38.67 5.07
C HIS A 15 -8.49 40.14 5.43
N ARG A 16 -9.49 41.03 5.36
CA ARG A 16 -9.36 42.46 5.71
C ARG A 16 -9.17 42.66 7.22
N GLU A 17 -9.89 41.89 8.04
CA GLU A 17 -9.77 41.95 9.49
C GLU A 17 -8.45 41.32 9.98
N ASN A 18 -8.04 40.20 9.40
CA ASN A 18 -6.72 39.60 9.66
C ASN A 18 -5.55 40.48 9.20
N LYS A 19 -5.74 41.37 8.21
CA LYS A 19 -4.72 42.38 7.84
C LYS A 19 -4.58 43.52 8.84
N LYS A 20 -5.61 43.79 9.66
CA LYS A 20 -5.59 44.86 10.67
C LYS A 20 -5.04 44.37 12.01
N GLN A 21 -5.12 43.08 12.28
CA GLN A 21 -4.57 42.44 13.47
C GLN A 21 -3.53 41.44 13.00
N ASN A 22 -2.22 41.74 13.16
CA ASN A 22 -1.10 40.84 12.80
C ASN A 22 -1.06 39.52 13.61
N GLN A 23 -2.20 39.02 14.08
CA GLN A 23 -2.34 37.92 15.01
C GLN A 23 -3.61 37.13 14.69
N VAL A 24 -3.44 35.82 14.44
CA VAL A 24 -4.53 34.85 14.63
C VAL A 24 -4.41 34.36 16.07
N ILE A 25 -5.43 34.60 16.89
CA ILE A 25 -5.43 34.26 18.32
C ILE A 25 -5.65 32.75 18.46
N GLY A 26 -4.60 32.03 18.86
CA GLY A 26 -4.64 30.64 19.31
C GLY A 26 -4.42 30.53 20.81
N SER A 27 -5.11 29.59 21.48
CA SER A 27 -5.04 29.44 22.95
C SER A 27 -3.69 28.95 23.52
N ALA A 28 -2.72 28.59 22.67
CA ALA A 28 -1.41 28.06 23.07
C ALA A 28 -0.20 28.75 22.39
N GLY A 29 -0.42 29.89 21.74
CA GLY A 29 0.62 30.63 21.04
C GLY A 29 0.05 31.52 19.95
N TYR A 30 0.74 32.60 19.64
CA TYR A 30 0.40 33.49 18.53
C TYR A 30 1.04 32.97 17.24
N LEU A 31 0.24 32.75 16.20
CA LEU A 31 0.78 32.77 14.84
C LEU A 31 0.99 34.24 14.48
N TYR A 32 2.24 34.69 14.57
CA TYR A 32 2.63 36.02 14.12
C TYR A 32 2.75 36.01 12.60
N PHE A 33 1.90 36.78 11.94
CA PHE A 33 2.16 37.18 10.56
C PHE A 33 3.26 38.23 10.59
N ASP A 34 4.47 37.84 10.18
CA ASP A 34 5.54 38.78 9.89
C ASP A 34 5.34 39.28 8.45
N PRO A 35 4.90 40.53 8.25
CA PRO A 35 4.61 41.06 6.92
C PRO A 35 5.86 41.21 6.05
N TYR A 36 7.06 41.06 6.64
CA TYR A 36 8.35 41.17 5.96
C TYR A 36 8.97 39.81 5.64
N LYS A 37 8.39 38.70 6.11
CA LYS A 37 8.84 37.34 5.76
C LYS A 37 7.98 36.73 4.66
N PRO A 38 8.55 35.84 3.83
CA PRO A 38 7.78 35.08 2.86
C PRO A 38 6.64 34.33 3.57
N PRO A 39 5.43 34.28 2.99
CA PRO A 39 4.32 33.52 3.54
C PRO A 39 4.74 32.04 3.66
N ILE A 40 4.51 31.47 4.83
CA ILE A 40 4.74 30.05 5.04
C ILE A 40 3.52 29.29 4.52
N ASN A 41 3.75 28.40 3.55
CA ASN A 41 2.68 27.58 3.01
C ASN A 41 2.42 26.40 3.98
N ALA A 42 1.27 26.41 4.63
CA ALA A 42 0.88 25.43 5.64
C ALA A 42 -0.60 25.08 5.51
N VAL A 43 -0.97 23.88 5.96
CA VAL A 43 -2.36 23.41 5.98
C VAL A 43 -2.82 23.16 7.41
N PHE A 44 -4.01 23.68 7.75
CA PHE A 44 -4.64 23.46 9.04
C PHE A 44 -5.70 22.37 8.94
N VAL A 45 -5.47 21.25 9.61
CA VAL A 45 -6.40 20.11 9.63
C VAL A 45 -7.14 20.08 10.96
N LYS A 46 -8.47 20.05 10.89
CA LYS A 46 -9.33 19.94 12.07
C LYS A 46 -9.14 18.57 12.75
N VAL A 47 -9.05 18.58 14.07
CA VAL A 47 -9.04 17.37 14.90
C VAL A 47 -10.46 17.14 15.44
N ALA A 48 -11.03 15.96 15.19
CA ALA A 48 -12.37 15.60 15.67
C ALA A 48 -12.31 15.00 17.09
N GLY A 49 -13.12 15.54 18.01
CA GLY A 49 -13.45 14.89 19.29
C GLY A 49 -12.32 14.79 20.34
N GLN A 50 -11.08 15.17 20.02
CA GLN A 50 -9.93 15.11 20.93
C GLN A 50 -9.20 16.45 21.05
N ASN A 51 -8.39 16.58 22.11
CA ASN A 51 -7.47 17.70 22.27
C ASN A 51 -6.35 17.61 21.22
N ALA A 52 -6.22 18.61 20.34
CA ALA A 52 -5.17 18.61 19.31
C ALA A 52 -3.75 18.56 19.88
N LYS A 53 -3.53 18.99 21.13
CA LYS A 53 -2.25 18.79 21.81
C LYS A 53 -1.87 17.31 21.87
N THR A 54 -2.81 16.46 22.26
CA THR A 54 -2.57 15.02 22.40
C THR A 54 -2.31 14.37 21.05
N VAL A 55 -3.07 14.75 20.02
CA VAL A 55 -2.84 14.26 18.65
C VAL A 55 -1.49 14.74 18.12
N PHE A 56 -1.09 15.99 18.40
CA PHE A 56 0.22 16.53 18.06
C PHE A 56 1.37 15.72 18.69
N GLU A 57 1.29 15.46 19.99
CA GLU A 57 2.30 14.68 20.73
C GLU A 57 2.42 13.26 20.16
N ARG A 58 1.29 12.61 19.85
CA ARG A 58 1.24 11.27 19.23
C ARG A 58 1.88 11.25 17.84
N ASN A 59 1.55 12.22 16.99
CA ASN A 59 2.16 12.31 15.65
C ASN A 59 3.67 12.58 15.75
N CYS A 60 4.10 13.44 16.68
CA CYS A 60 5.53 13.72 16.89
C CYS A 60 6.31 12.52 17.45
N ALA A 61 5.65 11.61 18.17
CA ALA A 61 6.29 10.41 18.71
C ALA A 61 6.65 9.36 17.64
N VAL A 62 6.04 9.45 16.45
CA VAL A 62 6.30 8.54 15.32
C VAL A 62 7.24 9.22 14.33
N THR A 63 8.51 8.84 14.37
CA THR A 63 9.52 9.32 13.42
C THR A 63 9.52 8.40 12.20
N ASP A 64 8.73 8.74 11.19
CA ASP A 64 8.50 7.94 9.99
C ASP A 64 8.26 8.85 8.78
N GLY A 65 8.90 8.57 7.65
CA GLY A 65 8.71 9.36 6.42
C GLY A 65 7.27 9.29 5.85
N VAL A 66 6.50 8.29 6.27
CA VAL A 66 5.11 8.04 5.88
C VAL A 66 4.11 8.72 6.81
N VAL A 67 4.51 9.16 8.01
CA VAL A 67 3.68 10.03 8.85
C VAL A 67 4.03 11.48 8.55
N LEU A 68 3.06 12.28 8.14
CA LEU A 68 3.28 13.71 8.01
C LEU A 68 3.25 14.34 9.40
N ARG A 69 4.36 14.98 9.80
CA ARG A 69 4.50 15.53 11.15
C ARG A 69 3.87 16.93 11.21
N PRO A 70 2.97 17.20 12.19
CA PRO A 70 2.50 18.55 12.41
C PRO A 70 3.60 19.41 13.03
N TRP A 71 3.64 20.68 12.67
CA TRP A 71 4.52 21.68 13.24
C TRP A 71 4.04 22.20 14.59
N THR A 72 2.73 22.36 14.72
CA THR A 72 2.08 22.86 15.94
C THR A 72 0.60 22.47 15.97
N TYR A 73 -0.06 22.73 17.09
CA TYR A 73 -1.50 22.65 17.26
C TYR A 73 -2.04 23.99 17.74
N LEU A 74 -3.29 24.29 17.39
CA LEU A 74 -3.94 25.54 17.81
C LEU A 74 -5.43 25.34 18.04
N PHE A 75 -5.98 26.16 18.92
CA PHE A 75 -7.42 26.32 19.07
C PHE A 75 -7.82 27.63 18.41
N SER A 76 -8.69 27.57 17.42
CA SER A 76 -9.25 28.76 16.78
C SER A 76 -10.68 28.94 17.21
N GLN A 77 -11.01 30.09 17.80
CA GLN A 77 -12.38 30.43 18.19
C GLN A 77 -12.67 31.87 17.75
N GLN A 78 -13.75 32.07 17.00
CA GLN A 78 -14.18 33.40 16.59
C GLN A 78 -15.37 33.85 17.44
N LYS A 79 -15.12 34.79 18.36
CA LYS A 79 -16.13 35.26 19.33
C LYS A 79 -16.99 36.41 18.80
N ASP A 80 -16.49 37.20 17.85
CA ASP A 80 -17.00 38.55 17.59
C ASP A 80 -17.66 38.77 16.21
N PHE A 81 -18.18 37.71 15.56
CA PHE A 81 -18.98 37.89 14.35
C PHE A 81 -20.47 37.95 14.69
N PRO A 82 -21.13 39.11 14.64
CA PRO A 82 -22.54 39.26 15.01
C PRO A 82 -23.47 38.39 14.15
N ASN A 83 -23.06 38.08 12.92
CA ASN A 83 -23.89 37.39 11.92
C ASN A 83 -23.72 35.86 11.87
N LEU A 84 -22.78 35.30 12.64
CA LEU A 84 -22.60 33.83 12.69
C LEU A 84 -23.64 33.21 13.62
N PRO A 85 -24.37 32.13 13.26
CA PRO A 85 -25.28 31.44 14.17
C PRO A 85 -24.57 30.96 15.45
N GLN A 86 -25.25 31.02 16.60
CA GLN A 86 -24.64 30.75 17.93
C GLN A 86 -24.08 29.31 18.06
N ASP A 87 -24.60 28.39 17.27
CA ASP A 87 -24.30 26.96 17.24
C ASP A 87 -23.19 26.56 16.25
N THR A 88 -22.71 27.49 15.41
CA THR A 88 -21.62 27.21 14.48
C THR A 88 -20.32 26.82 15.20
N GLU A 89 -19.62 25.82 14.65
CA GLU A 89 -18.36 25.31 15.21
C GLU A 89 -17.30 26.41 15.41
N LEU A 90 -17.29 27.43 14.55
CA LEU A 90 -16.38 28.57 14.65
C LEU A 90 -16.57 29.37 15.95
N ARG A 91 -17.80 29.48 16.46
CA ARG A 91 -18.08 30.11 17.77
C ARG A 91 -17.73 29.21 18.94
N LYS A 92 -17.92 27.90 18.80
CA LYS A 92 -17.56 26.90 19.82
C LYS A 92 -16.05 26.70 19.94
N GLY A 93 -15.34 26.99 18.86
CA GLY A 93 -13.90 26.86 18.72
C GLY A 93 -13.51 25.49 18.19
N ILE A 94 -12.43 25.47 17.39
CA ILE A 94 -11.97 24.33 16.62
C ILE A 94 -10.51 24.08 16.97
N TRP A 95 -10.21 22.84 17.34
CA TRP A 95 -8.85 22.37 17.48
C TRP A 95 -8.30 21.94 16.12
N CYS A 96 -7.14 22.48 15.75
CA CYS A 96 -6.47 22.20 14.49
C CYS A 96 -5.02 21.81 14.71
N LEU A 97 -4.50 20.99 13.81
CA LEU A 97 -3.08 20.72 13.63
C LEU A 97 -2.58 21.47 12.41
N CYS A 98 -1.40 22.08 12.53
CA CYS A 98 -0.71 22.76 11.45
C CYS A 98 0.33 21.81 10.86
N TYR A 99 0.24 21.52 9.57
CA TYR A 99 1.18 20.68 8.83
C TYR A 99 1.90 21.50 7.75
N ASP A 100 3.01 20.95 7.24
CA ASP A 100 3.54 21.33 5.94
C ASP A 100 2.44 21.34 4.89
N HIS A 101 2.55 22.22 3.90
CA HIS A 101 1.60 22.26 2.81
C HIS A 101 1.50 20.90 2.12
N PHE A 102 0.27 20.45 1.94
CA PHE A 102 -0.10 19.36 1.05
C PHE A 102 -1.29 19.82 0.23
N GLU A 103 -1.34 19.43 -1.03
CA GLU A 103 -2.34 19.97 -1.96
C GLU A 103 -3.74 19.48 -1.58
N HIS A 104 -3.88 18.17 -1.38
CA HIS A 104 -5.16 17.50 -1.18
C HIS A 104 -5.05 16.30 -0.23
N ASP A 105 -6.09 16.09 0.57
CA ASP A 105 -6.33 14.78 1.17
C ASP A 105 -6.78 13.76 0.10
N LEU A 106 -6.76 12.47 0.42
CA LEU A 106 -7.08 11.41 -0.54
C LEU A 106 -8.52 11.51 -1.05
N LYS A 107 -9.46 12.03 -0.24
CA LYS A 107 -10.87 12.20 -0.64
C LYS A 107 -11.02 13.34 -1.64
N GLU A 108 -10.36 14.47 -1.39
CA GLU A 108 -10.31 15.62 -2.29
C GLU A 108 -9.61 15.26 -3.60
N TRP A 109 -8.44 14.61 -3.52
CA TRP A 109 -7.69 14.14 -4.68
C TRP A 109 -8.53 13.21 -5.56
N THR A 110 -9.25 12.27 -4.95
CA THR A 110 -10.17 11.35 -5.67
C THR A 110 -11.23 12.12 -6.45
N THR A 111 -11.77 13.17 -5.84
CA THR A 111 -12.81 14.01 -6.47
C THR A 111 -12.23 14.74 -7.68
N LEU A 112 -11.01 15.25 -7.58
CA LEU A 112 -10.33 15.94 -8.67
C LEU A 112 -9.96 15.00 -9.83
N VAL A 113 -9.42 13.82 -9.54
CA VAL A 113 -9.01 12.85 -10.56
C VAL A 113 -10.18 12.23 -11.31
N ASN A 114 -11.33 12.08 -10.66
CA ASN A 114 -12.55 11.62 -11.32
C ASN A 114 -13.20 12.71 -12.20
N ASN A 115 -12.82 13.98 -12.02
CA ASN A 115 -13.17 15.04 -12.95
C ASN A 115 -12.15 15.06 -14.09
N ASP A 116 -12.62 14.95 -15.33
CA ASP A 116 -11.78 14.80 -16.54
C ASP A 116 -10.86 15.99 -16.87
N TYR A 117 -10.80 16.99 -15.99
CA TYR A 117 -10.03 18.23 -16.17
C TYR A 117 -8.58 18.15 -15.64
N TYR A 118 -8.24 17.15 -14.82
CA TYR A 118 -6.94 17.07 -14.13
C TYR A 118 -6.12 15.85 -14.51
N ASP A 119 -5.86 15.66 -15.82
CA ASP A 119 -5.05 14.54 -16.32
C ASP A 119 -3.61 14.55 -15.78
N GLU A 120 -3.05 15.73 -15.47
CA GLU A 120 -1.69 15.87 -14.92
C GLU A 120 -1.56 15.34 -13.48
N LEU A 121 -2.66 15.30 -12.72
CA LEU A 121 -2.70 14.73 -11.37
C LEU A 121 -2.90 13.21 -11.36
N LYS A 122 -3.25 12.61 -12.52
CA LYS A 122 -3.52 11.18 -12.63
C LYS A 122 -2.22 10.40 -12.58
N LEU A 123 -1.88 9.92 -11.38
CA LEU A 123 -0.83 8.91 -11.24
C LEU A 123 -1.27 7.64 -11.98
N PRO A 124 -0.39 7.05 -12.83
CA PRO A 124 -0.73 5.86 -13.56
C PRO A 124 -1.05 4.74 -12.57
N ILE A 125 -2.28 4.27 -12.61
CA ILE A 125 -2.73 3.20 -11.73
C ILE A 125 -2.21 1.86 -12.26
N LYS A 126 -2.24 1.67 -13.59
CA LYS A 126 -1.73 0.47 -14.26
C LYS A 126 -0.52 0.79 -15.13
N ILE A 127 0.33 -0.21 -15.31
CA ILE A 127 1.25 -0.27 -16.45
C ILE A 127 0.56 -0.92 -17.67
N ARG A 128 1.16 -0.81 -18.86
CA ARG A 128 0.59 -1.32 -20.13
C ARG A 128 0.20 -2.79 -20.09
N ASP A 129 0.89 -3.58 -19.27
CA ASP A 129 0.71 -5.04 -19.16
C ASP A 129 -0.39 -5.42 -18.13
N GLY A 130 -1.18 -4.46 -17.66
CA GLY A 130 -2.33 -4.70 -16.77
C GLY A 130 -1.99 -4.86 -15.28
N CYS A 131 -0.71 -4.78 -14.90
CA CYS A 131 -0.26 -4.81 -13.51
C CYS A 131 -0.42 -3.44 -12.81
N LEU A 132 -0.50 -3.45 -11.48
CA LEU A 132 -0.47 -2.22 -10.67
C LEU A 132 0.89 -1.52 -10.84
N ASN A 133 0.89 -0.20 -10.92
CA ASN A 133 2.12 0.60 -10.97
C ASN A 133 2.93 0.46 -9.67
N ASP A 134 4.26 0.39 -9.80
CA ASP A 134 5.18 0.21 -8.66
C ASP A 134 5.05 1.29 -7.59
N PHE A 135 4.67 2.50 -7.98
CA PHE A 135 4.38 3.58 -7.04
C PHE A 135 3.33 3.16 -6.01
N TRP A 136 2.20 2.63 -6.47
CA TRP A 136 1.11 2.21 -5.60
C TRP A 136 1.49 0.97 -4.80
N LEU A 137 2.22 0.04 -5.41
CA LEU A 137 2.69 -1.16 -4.71
C LEU A 137 3.60 -0.80 -3.52
N ASN A 138 4.58 0.08 -3.77
CA ASN A 138 5.47 0.58 -2.73
C ASN A 138 4.72 1.39 -1.67
N SER A 139 3.76 2.23 -2.09
CA SER A 139 2.94 3.00 -1.16
C SER A 139 2.13 2.11 -0.22
N ILE A 140 1.53 1.02 -0.71
CA ILE A 140 0.78 0.07 0.14
C ILE A 140 1.73 -0.58 1.16
N ARG A 141 2.91 -1.03 0.71
CA ARG A 141 3.93 -1.63 1.58
C ARG A 141 4.37 -0.65 2.68
N ASP A 142 4.69 0.58 2.29
CA ASP A 142 5.15 1.63 3.19
C ASP A 142 4.09 2.02 4.21
N LEU A 143 2.82 2.08 3.81
CA LEU A 143 1.69 2.35 4.73
C LEU A 143 1.53 1.23 5.77
N ILE A 144 1.57 -0.04 5.36
CA ILE A 144 1.45 -1.18 6.30
C ILE A 144 2.61 -1.16 7.30
N SER A 145 3.84 -0.99 6.81
CA SER A 145 5.04 -0.87 7.64
C SER A 145 4.98 0.33 8.58
N CYS A 146 4.47 1.48 8.11
CA CYS A 146 4.25 2.67 8.94
C CYS A 146 3.27 2.38 10.08
N VAL A 147 2.15 1.72 9.80
CA VAL A 147 1.18 1.35 10.84
C VAL A 147 1.80 0.41 11.89
N ARG A 148 2.62 -0.56 11.48
CA ARG A 148 3.41 -1.37 12.44
C ARG A 148 4.32 -0.51 13.32
N ARG A 149 4.97 0.51 12.74
CA ARG A 149 5.83 1.44 13.48
C ARG A 149 5.02 2.29 14.47
N ILE A 150 3.82 2.77 14.10
CA ILE A 150 2.88 3.42 15.03
C ILE A 150 2.60 2.48 16.22
N HIS A 151 2.24 1.22 15.95
CA HIS A 151 1.97 0.23 17.00
C HIS A 151 3.17 -0.07 17.89
N SER A 152 4.38 -0.07 17.33
CA SER A 152 5.63 -0.29 18.09
C SER A 152 5.92 0.83 19.10
N LYS A 153 5.33 2.02 18.90
CA LYS A 153 5.41 3.16 19.82
C LYS A 153 4.34 3.12 20.92
N GLY A 154 3.57 2.03 21.03
CA GLY A 154 2.45 1.95 21.96
C GLY A 154 1.25 2.78 21.53
N LEU A 155 1.16 3.17 20.25
CA LEU A 155 0.07 3.98 19.71
C LEU A 155 -0.82 3.16 18.78
N TYR A 156 -2.00 3.69 18.46
CA TYR A 156 -2.84 3.21 17.37
C TYR A 156 -3.46 4.41 16.65
N HIS A 157 -3.78 4.25 15.38
CA HIS A 157 -4.35 5.31 14.57
C HIS A 157 -5.86 5.42 14.77
N GLY A 158 -6.63 4.32 14.79
CA GLY A 158 -8.08 4.33 15.03
C GLY A 158 -8.94 5.01 13.96
N GLY A 159 -8.38 5.34 12.79
CA GLY A 159 -9.03 6.17 11.77
C GLY A 159 -8.60 5.89 10.33
N LEU A 160 -7.80 4.84 10.09
CA LEU A 160 -7.23 4.54 8.77
C LEU A 160 -8.26 4.10 7.72
N ARG A 161 -9.50 3.86 8.14
CA ARG A 161 -10.61 3.63 7.22
C ARG A 161 -11.05 4.91 6.47
N ASP A 162 -10.77 6.08 7.03
CA ASP A 162 -11.15 7.36 6.46
C ASP A 162 -10.07 7.91 5.52
N ARG A 163 -10.49 8.27 4.30
CA ARG A 163 -9.64 8.87 3.27
C ARG A 163 -9.07 10.23 3.70
N THR A 164 -9.73 10.94 4.61
CA THR A 164 -9.25 12.24 5.11
C THR A 164 -8.01 12.14 6.01
N ASN A 165 -7.66 10.95 6.48
CA ASN A 165 -6.42 10.70 7.24
C ASN A 165 -5.22 10.37 6.36
N HIS A 166 -5.36 10.51 5.04
CA HIS A 166 -4.33 10.22 4.06
C HIS A 166 -4.13 11.43 3.15
N VAL A 167 -2.90 11.87 2.96
CA VAL A 167 -2.57 13.08 2.20
C VAL A 167 -1.44 12.83 1.21
N PHE A 168 -1.45 13.52 0.07
CA PHE A 168 -0.33 13.48 -0.88
C PHE A 168 0.68 14.58 -0.59
N VAL A 169 1.93 14.20 -0.35
CA VAL A 169 3.07 15.11 -0.20
C VAL A 169 4.20 14.63 -1.09
N ASP A 170 4.65 15.45 -2.04
CA ASP A 170 5.73 15.12 -2.98
C ASP A 170 5.53 13.76 -3.68
N LYS A 171 4.29 13.51 -4.13
CA LYS A 171 3.85 12.24 -4.71
C LYS A 171 3.98 11.05 -3.77
N CYS A 172 4.02 11.22 -2.45
CA CYS A 172 3.96 10.13 -1.48
C CYS A 172 2.64 10.20 -0.70
N LEU A 173 1.99 9.04 -0.52
CA LEU A 173 0.80 8.95 0.33
C LEU A 173 1.23 8.85 1.79
N LYS A 174 0.82 9.83 2.61
CA LYS A 174 1.19 9.93 4.03
C LYS A 174 -0.03 9.85 4.94
N ILE A 175 0.21 9.37 6.16
CA ILE A 175 -0.77 9.27 7.24
C ILE A 175 -0.69 10.51 8.12
N ILE A 176 -1.85 11.00 8.59
CA ILE A 176 -1.98 12.08 9.58
C ILE A 176 -2.97 11.71 10.69
N ASN A 177 -2.98 12.46 11.79
CA ASN A 177 -3.99 12.37 12.85
C ASN A 177 -4.02 11.03 13.63
N ILE A 178 -2.85 10.55 14.10
CA ILE A 178 -2.77 9.40 15.02
C ILE A 178 -3.63 9.64 16.27
N ASN A 179 -4.70 8.84 16.43
CA ASN A 179 -5.81 9.15 17.32
C ASN A 179 -5.64 8.67 18.76
N GLY A 180 -4.79 7.68 19.07
CA GLY A 180 -4.88 7.05 20.39
C GLY A 180 -3.62 6.37 20.90
N SER A 181 -3.61 6.11 22.21
CA SER A 181 -2.60 5.29 22.86
C SER A 181 -3.15 3.90 23.14
N LEU A 182 -2.34 2.86 22.93
CA LEU A 182 -2.69 1.49 23.29
C LEU A 182 -2.78 1.30 24.81
N ASP A 183 -2.17 2.18 25.60
CA ASP A 183 -2.26 2.14 27.06
C ASP A 183 -3.64 2.56 27.59
N GLU A 184 -4.49 3.14 26.74
CA GLU A 184 -5.91 3.38 27.06
C GLU A 184 -6.70 2.08 27.21
N PHE A 185 -6.16 0.95 26.75
CA PHE A 185 -6.78 -0.36 26.87
C PHE A 185 -6.13 -1.19 27.98
N GLU A 186 -6.96 -1.59 28.94
CA GLU A 186 -6.54 -2.40 30.09
C GLU A 186 -6.06 -3.80 29.70
N SER A 187 -6.70 -4.44 28.70
CA SER A 187 -6.37 -5.80 28.30
C SER A 187 -5.50 -5.87 27.05
N TYR A 188 -4.54 -6.80 27.07
CA TYR A 188 -3.69 -7.11 25.91
C TYR A 188 -4.53 -7.44 24.67
N GLU A 189 -5.59 -8.25 24.83
CA GLU A 189 -6.48 -8.64 23.73
C GLU A 189 -7.15 -7.43 23.05
N LYS A 190 -7.59 -6.42 23.82
CA LYS A 190 -8.16 -5.19 23.25
C LYS A 190 -7.11 -4.42 22.46
N ARG A 191 -5.87 -4.31 22.96
CA ARG A 191 -4.76 -3.66 22.25
C ARG A 191 -4.50 -4.32 20.90
N GLU A 192 -4.39 -5.64 20.89
CA GLU A 192 -4.14 -6.41 19.66
C GLU A 192 -5.30 -6.30 18.67
N LYS A 193 -6.55 -6.22 19.16
CA LYS A 193 -7.73 -6.00 18.33
C LYS A 193 -7.72 -4.62 17.66
N GLU A 194 -7.34 -3.56 18.37
CA GLU A 194 -7.23 -2.22 17.76
C GLU A 194 -6.11 -2.15 16.73
N LYS A 195 -4.94 -2.77 17.01
CA LYS A 195 -3.87 -2.87 16.01
C LYS A 195 -4.31 -3.58 14.73
N LYS A 196 -5.08 -4.66 14.86
CA LYS A 196 -5.64 -5.35 13.69
C LYS A 196 -6.66 -4.48 12.94
N LYS A 197 -7.54 -3.78 13.67
CA LYS A 197 -8.51 -2.85 13.07
C LYS A 197 -7.84 -1.75 12.24
N ASP A 198 -6.67 -1.29 12.65
CA ASP A 198 -5.91 -0.30 11.89
C ASP A 198 -5.45 -0.87 10.54
N ILE A 199 -4.84 -2.05 10.54
CA ILE A 199 -4.39 -2.71 9.31
C ILE A 199 -5.58 -3.08 8.42
N THR A 200 -6.64 -3.69 8.96
CA THR A 200 -7.82 -4.06 8.17
C THR A 200 -8.58 -2.83 7.68
N GLY A 201 -8.63 -1.76 8.47
CA GLY A 201 -9.21 -0.47 8.10
C GLY A 201 -8.45 0.19 6.94
N LEU A 202 -7.12 0.21 7.00
CA LEU A 202 -6.25 0.68 5.91
C LEU A 202 -6.47 -0.13 4.64
N LEU A 203 -6.41 -1.45 4.72
CA LEU A 203 -6.59 -2.33 3.57
C LEU A 203 -7.99 -2.18 2.97
N TRP A 204 -9.03 -2.10 3.80
CA TRP A 204 -10.39 -1.85 3.34
C TRP A 204 -10.51 -0.49 2.64
N MET A 205 -9.89 0.55 3.18
CA MET A 205 -9.89 1.87 2.56
C MET A 205 -9.24 1.82 1.17
N LEU A 206 -8.04 1.24 1.07
CA LEU A 206 -7.32 1.08 -0.20
C LEU A 206 -8.14 0.26 -1.21
N ASP A 207 -8.72 -0.86 -0.78
CA ASP A 207 -9.55 -1.75 -1.60
C ASP A 207 -10.69 -0.99 -2.30
N ASN A 208 -11.50 -0.27 -1.52
CA ASN A 208 -12.62 0.52 -2.04
C ASN A 208 -12.17 1.75 -2.81
N TRP A 209 -11.07 2.36 -2.38
CA TRP A 209 -10.55 3.55 -3.03
C TRP A 209 -10.03 3.23 -4.43
N PHE A 210 -9.24 2.16 -4.61
CA PHE A 210 -8.82 1.68 -5.93
C PHE A 210 -10.00 1.37 -6.84
N GLU A 211 -11.04 0.72 -6.30
CA GLU A 211 -12.26 0.43 -7.05
C GLU A 211 -12.96 1.71 -7.53
N SER A 212 -12.92 2.79 -6.74
CA SER A 212 -13.56 4.08 -7.05
C SER A 212 -12.86 4.89 -8.14
N ILE A 213 -11.57 4.65 -8.39
CA ILE A 213 -10.76 5.39 -9.36
C ILE A 213 -10.52 4.60 -10.66
N VAL A 214 -10.82 3.30 -10.70
CA VAL A 214 -10.74 2.49 -11.91
C VAL A 214 -12.04 2.64 -12.71
N ARG A 215 -11.97 3.35 -13.85
CA ARG A 215 -13.10 3.48 -14.79
C ARG A 215 -13.64 2.09 -15.17
N GLY A 216 -14.91 1.84 -14.85
CA GLY A 216 -15.59 0.56 -15.11
C GLY A 216 -15.90 -0.29 -13.87
N GLY A 217 -15.51 0.15 -12.66
CA GLY A 217 -16.01 -0.39 -11.39
C GLY A 217 -15.65 -1.84 -11.07
N LYS A 218 -14.81 -2.47 -11.89
CA LYS A 218 -14.21 -3.78 -11.60
C LYS A 218 -12.70 -3.69 -11.73
N ARG A 219 -12.04 -4.12 -10.66
CA ARG A 219 -10.62 -4.41 -10.65
C ARG A 219 -10.40 -5.57 -11.61
N ASN A 220 -9.90 -5.27 -12.80
CA ASN A 220 -9.34 -6.29 -13.68
C ASN A 220 -7.86 -6.47 -13.30
N TRP A 221 -7.60 -6.79 -12.02
CA TRP A 221 -6.26 -6.92 -11.44
C TRP A 221 -6.17 -8.17 -10.56
N PRO A 222 -5.95 -9.34 -11.17
CA PRO A 222 -6.02 -10.60 -10.46
C PRO A 222 -5.16 -10.66 -9.18
N GLU A 223 -3.97 -10.08 -9.19
CA GLU A 223 -3.02 -10.12 -8.07
C GLU A 223 -3.42 -9.17 -6.93
N CYS A 224 -3.92 -7.97 -7.27
CA CYS A 224 -4.41 -6.99 -6.30
C CYS A 224 -5.69 -7.51 -5.63
N ASP A 225 -6.59 -8.10 -6.42
CA ASP A 225 -7.80 -8.74 -5.91
C ASP A 225 -7.48 -9.96 -5.06
N ALA A 226 -6.51 -10.78 -5.47
CA ALA A 226 -6.01 -11.89 -4.67
C ALA A 226 -5.46 -11.41 -3.32
N PHE A 227 -4.68 -10.32 -3.30
CA PHE A 227 -4.14 -9.73 -2.07
C PHE A 227 -5.25 -9.27 -1.10
N PHE A 228 -6.20 -8.44 -1.55
CA PHE A 228 -7.27 -7.97 -0.67
C PHE A 228 -8.22 -9.10 -0.23
N THR A 229 -8.44 -10.09 -1.09
CA THR A 229 -9.21 -11.30 -0.76
C THR A 229 -8.47 -12.14 0.30
N HIS A 230 -7.16 -12.29 0.14
CA HIS A 230 -6.31 -12.99 1.09
C HIS A 230 -6.30 -12.30 2.45
N ALA A 231 -6.10 -10.97 2.49
CA ALA A 231 -6.10 -10.23 3.75
C ALA A 231 -7.44 -10.39 4.52
N LYS A 232 -8.58 -10.34 3.81
CA LYS A 232 -9.90 -10.62 4.39
C LYS A 232 -9.98 -12.05 4.93
N TYR A 233 -9.50 -13.03 4.17
CA TYR A 233 -9.46 -14.43 4.62
C TYR A 233 -8.58 -14.61 5.88
N VAL A 234 -7.37 -14.05 5.90
CA VAL A 234 -6.45 -14.15 7.05
C VAL A 234 -7.05 -13.53 8.31
N ASP A 235 -7.80 -12.42 8.19
CA ASP A 235 -8.52 -11.82 9.33
C ASP A 235 -9.55 -12.80 9.93
N THR A 236 -10.22 -13.61 9.10
CA THR A 236 -11.19 -14.62 9.58
C THR A 236 -10.58 -15.83 10.27
N LEU A 237 -9.27 -16.05 10.15
CA LEU A 237 -8.58 -17.19 10.76
C LEU A 237 -8.35 -17.05 12.27
N GLY A 238 -8.68 -15.91 12.87
CA GLY A 238 -8.52 -15.71 14.31
C GLY A 238 -7.06 -15.69 14.80
N LEU A 239 -6.09 -15.47 13.90
CA LEU A 239 -4.65 -15.44 14.19
C LEU A 239 -4.27 -14.38 15.23
N GLY A 240 -3.12 -14.46 15.89
CA GLY A 240 -2.58 -13.31 16.66
C GLY A 240 -2.30 -12.11 15.76
N TYR A 241 -2.15 -10.89 16.32
CA TYR A 241 -1.81 -9.69 15.51
C TYR A 241 -0.50 -9.91 14.74
N LYS A 242 0.53 -10.44 15.40
CA LYS A 242 1.83 -10.71 14.77
C LYS A 242 1.68 -11.63 13.56
N ASP A 243 1.06 -12.79 13.74
CA ASP A 243 0.87 -13.77 12.66
C ASP A 243 -0.03 -13.22 11.55
N PHE A 244 -1.07 -12.47 11.89
CA PHE A 244 -1.93 -11.77 10.93
C PHE A 244 -1.13 -10.80 10.06
N VAL A 245 -0.33 -9.92 10.67
CA VAL A 245 0.44 -8.93 9.91
C VAL A 245 1.57 -9.59 9.12
N ASP A 246 2.24 -10.59 9.69
CA ASP A 246 3.30 -11.33 8.98
C ASP A 246 2.73 -12.07 7.75
N LYS A 247 1.48 -12.58 7.82
CA LYS A 247 0.78 -13.13 6.65
C LYS A 247 0.35 -12.06 5.63
N VAL A 248 -0.04 -10.87 6.08
CA VAL A 248 -0.39 -9.77 5.17
C VAL A 248 0.84 -9.24 4.44
N GLU A 249 1.91 -8.90 5.18
CA GLU A 249 3.14 -8.35 4.61
C GLU A 249 3.94 -9.35 3.78
N GLY A 250 3.91 -10.63 4.16
CA GLY A 250 4.57 -11.69 3.41
C GLY A 250 3.86 -12.07 2.11
N HIS A 251 2.68 -11.52 1.83
CA HIS A 251 1.92 -11.87 0.63
C HIS A 251 2.72 -11.49 -0.64
N PRO A 252 2.82 -12.38 -1.65
CA PRO A 252 3.67 -12.16 -2.83
C PRO A 252 3.42 -10.84 -3.56
N PHE A 253 2.18 -10.39 -3.59
CA PHE A 253 1.81 -9.08 -4.13
C PHE A 253 2.69 -7.94 -3.60
N LEU A 254 2.97 -7.91 -2.29
CA LEU A 254 3.74 -6.86 -1.64
C LEU A 254 5.25 -7.06 -1.70
N LEU A 255 5.75 -8.14 -2.28
CA LEU A 255 7.19 -8.40 -2.32
C LEU A 255 7.87 -7.71 -3.51
N SER A 256 9.18 -7.48 -3.37
CA SER A 256 10.00 -7.03 -4.50
C SER A 256 10.09 -8.15 -5.56
N PRO A 257 10.44 -7.84 -6.82
CA PRO A 257 10.70 -8.85 -7.84
C PRO A 257 11.69 -9.93 -7.40
N ASP A 258 12.82 -9.55 -6.80
CA ASP A 258 13.80 -10.49 -6.25
C ASP A 258 13.20 -11.38 -5.16
N ASP A 259 12.49 -10.80 -4.19
CA ASP A 259 11.89 -11.56 -3.09
C ASP A 259 10.80 -12.52 -3.59
N ARG A 260 9.97 -12.09 -4.55
CA ARG A 260 8.97 -12.96 -5.20
C ARG A 260 9.62 -14.13 -5.90
N MET A 261 10.64 -13.87 -6.72
CA MET A 261 11.32 -14.92 -7.46
C MET A 261 12.05 -15.87 -6.50
N HIS A 262 12.61 -15.36 -5.40
CA HIS A 262 13.22 -16.16 -4.35
C HIS A 262 12.22 -17.06 -3.61
N LEU A 263 10.94 -16.68 -3.49
CA LEU A 263 9.93 -17.55 -2.87
C LEU A 263 9.76 -18.88 -3.61
N PHE A 264 9.99 -18.94 -4.93
CA PHE A 264 9.99 -20.22 -5.65
C PHE A 264 11.10 -21.15 -5.15
N ASP A 265 12.27 -20.62 -4.82
CA ASP A 265 13.36 -21.40 -4.21
C ASP A 265 12.98 -21.88 -2.80
N VAL A 266 12.33 -21.03 -2.02
CA VAL A 266 11.85 -21.38 -0.67
C VAL A 266 10.85 -22.53 -0.76
N TYR A 267 9.85 -22.43 -1.64
CA TYR A 267 8.81 -23.45 -1.75
C TYR A 267 9.30 -24.74 -2.40
N GLU A 268 10.19 -24.68 -3.39
CA GLU A 268 10.79 -25.89 -3.95
C GLU A 268 11.65 -26.60 -2.90
N ARG A 269 12.42 -25.87 -2.07
CA ARG A 269 13.14 -26.44 -0.92
C ARG A 269 12.18 -27.09 0.07
N LYS A 270 11.11 -26.39 0.46
CA LYS A 270 10.09 -26.97 1.36
C LYS A 270 9.45 -28.23 0.77
N ARG A 271 9.24 -28.30 -0.56
CA ARG A 271 8.67 -29.46 -1.26
C ARG A 271 9.56 -30.70 -1.20
N ILE A 272 10.88 -30.53 -1.17
CA ILE A 272 11.85 -31.64 -1.11
C ILE A 272 12.26 -31.99 0.32
N ASP A 273 12.13 -31.06 1.26
CA ASP A 273 12.46 -31.25 2.67
C ASP A 273 11.49 -32.22 3.36
N ALA A 274 12.01 -33.22 4.07
CA ALA A 274 11.20 -34.28 4.67
C ALA A 274 10.17 -33.75 5.69
N THR A 275 10.45 -32.66 6.41
CA THR A 275 9.59 -32.16 7.49
C THR A 275 8.49 -31.22 7.00
N THR A 276 8.69 -30.55 5.86
CA THR A 276 7.72 -29.58 5.30
C THR A 276 7.12 -30.00 3.97
N CYS A 277 7.55 -31.12 3.38
CA CYS A 277 7.12 -31.49 2.03
C CYS A 277 5.63 -31.75 1.90
N GLN A 278 4.97 -32.19 2.97
CA GLN A 278 3.58 -32.60 2.91
C GLN A 278 2.66 -31.40 2.63
N ASP A 279 2.90 -30.25 3.26
CA ASP A 279 2.09 -29.04 3.09
C ASP A 279 2.16 -28.53 1.66
N VAL A 280 3.38 -28.41 1.11
CA VAL A 280 3.59 -27.97 -0.27
C VAL A 280 3.04 -28.98 -1.27
N LYS A 281 3.23 -30.29 -1.04
CA LYS A 281 2.67 -31.32 -1.92
C LYS A 281 1.15 -31.30 -1.91
N HIS A 282 0.53 -31.11 -0.74
CA HIS A 282 -0.91 -31.03 -0.60
C HIS A 282 -1.47 -29.79 -1.30
N ALA A 283 -0.86 -28.62 -1.09
CA ALA A 283 -1.20 -27.38 -1.77
C ALA A 283 -1.22 -27.55 -3.30
N LEU A 284 -0.14 -28.11 -3.88
CA LEU A 284 -0.01 -28.32 -5.33
C LEU A 284 -0.96 -29.39 -5.90
N THR A 285 -1.66 -30.15 -5.06
CA THR A 285 -2.73 -31.08 -5.47
C THR A 285 -4.14 -30.49 -5.38
N SER A 286 -4.28 -29.28 -4.82
CA SER A 286 -5.55 -28.56 -4.78
C SER A 286 -6.06 -28.25 -6.19
N SER A 287 -7.38 -28.23 -6.36
CA SER A 287 -8.05 -27.81 -7.59
C SER A 287 -7.71 -26.37 -8.00
N ASP A 288 -7.26 -25.53 -7.05
CA ASP A 288 -6.79 -24.17 -7.32
C ASP A 288 -5.62 -24.15 -8.33
N PHE A 289 -4.88 -25.26 -8.46
CA PHE A 289 -3.75 -25.40 -9.38
C PHE A 289 -4.07 -26.07 -10.72
N ASP A 290 -5.32 -26.50 -10.95
CA ASP A 290 -5.69 -27.23 -12.17
C ASP A 290 -5.43 -26.42 -13.44
N LYS A 291 -5.61 -25.09 -13.38
CA LYS A 291 -5.35 -24.16 -14.48
C LYS A 291 -3.87 -24.10 -14.92
N PHE A 292 -2.95 -24.61 -14.11
CA PHE A 292 -1.52 -24.67 -14.41
C PHE A 292 -1.06 -26.04 -14.91
N LYS A 293 -1.97 -27.00 -15.07
CA LYS A 293 -1.66 -28.26 -15.75
C LYS A 293 -1.40 -27.98 -17.22
N ASN A 294 -0.46 -28.73 -17.82
CA ASN A 294 0.00 -28.53 -19.19
C ASN A 294 0.55 -27.12 -19.44
N TRP A 295 1.18 -26.53 -18.42
CA TRP A 295 1.83 -25.22 -18.51
C TRP A 295 2.90 -25.13 -19.61
N ASN A 296 3.43 -26.26 -20.08
CA ASN A 296 4.40 -26.37 -21.16
C ASN A 296 3.73 -26.74 -22.50
N SER A 297 2.45 -26.41 -22.69
CA SER A 297 1.76 -26.59 -23.96
C SER A 297 2.46 -25.81 -25.10
N ALA A 298 2.26 -26.24 -26.35
CA ALA A 298 2.88 -25.58 -27.50
C ALA A 298 2.53 -24.09 -27.61
N SER A 299 1.29 -23.71 -27.27
CA SER A 299 0.87 -22.30 -27.26
C SER A 299 1.58 -21.50 -26.16
N THR A 300 1.71 -22.07 -24.96
CA THR A 300 2.44 -21.43 -23.85
C THR A 300 3.92 -21.28 -24.16
N LEU A 301 4.56 -22.32 -24.73
CA LEU A 301 5.97 -22.23 -25.12
C LEU A 301 6.18 -21.20 -26.24
N ALA A 302 5.23 -21.08 -27.17
CA ALA A 302 5.28 -20.06 -28.23
C ALA A 302 5.15 -18.62 -27.70
N SER A 303 4.53 -18.41 -26.53
CA SER A 303 4.42 -17.10 -25.89
C SER A 303 5.58 -16.78 -24.95
N MET A 304 6.43 -17.76 -24.61
CA MET A 304 7.64 -17.52 -23.82
C MET A 304 8.69 -16.78 -24.64
N ASP A 305 9.40 -15.86 -24.00
CA ASP A 305 10.55 -15.22 -24.61
C ASP A 305 11.81 -16.10 -24.62
N SER A 306 12.87 -15.57 -25.22
CA SER A 306 14.15 -16.26 -25.37
C SER A 306 14.83 -16.63 -24.04
N HIS A 307 14.65 -15.85 -22.97
CA HIS A 307 15.20 -16.16 -21.66
C HIS A 307 14.46 -17.34 -21.02
N MET A 308 13.12 -17.25 -20.97
CA MET A 308 12.26 -18.32 -20.47
C MET A 308 12.49 -19.63 -21.23
N LEU A 309 12.50 -19.57 -22.57
CA LEU A 309 12.81 -20.72 -23.43
C LEU A 309 14.24 -21.23 -23.21
N GLY A 310 15.20 -20.33 -23.01
CA GLY A 310 16.59 -20.69 -22.70
C GLY A 310 16.72 -21.55 -21.44
N VAL A 311 15.96 -21.22 -20.40
CA VAL A 311 15.89 -22.00 -19.16
C VAL A 311 15.08 -23.29 -19.32
N TYR A 312 13.99 -23.25 -20.09
CA TYR A 312 13.18 -24.44 -20.38
C TYR A 312 13.97 -25.51 -21.13
N HIS A 313 14.74 -25.10 -22.13
CA HIS A 313 15.59 -25.97 -22.94
C HIS A 313 17.00 -26.18 -22.34
N TYR A 314 17.26 -25.66 -21.14
CA TYR A 314 18.59 -25.71 -20.55
C TYR A 314 19.03 -27.16 -20.28
N ASN A 315 20.22 -27.47 -20.78
CA ASN A 315 20.89 -28.74 -20.57
C ASN A 315 22.18 -28.53 -19.76
N PRO A 316 22.21 -28.91 -18.47
CA PRO A 316 23.38 -28.75 -17.62
C PRO A 316 24.59 -29.60 -18.08
N ASN A 317 24.40 -30.60 -18.95
CA ASN A 317 25.46 -31.49 -19.44
C ASN A 317 26.22 -30.95 -20.66
N ARG A 318 26.05 -29.67 -21.03
CA ARG A 318 26.75 -29.08 -22.20
C ARG A 318 28.23 -28.74 -21.99
N LYS A 319 28.80 -29.04 -20.81
CA LYS A 319 30.26 -29.04 -20.57
C LYS A 319 30.80 -30.48 -20.53
N SER A 320 30.82 -31.16 -21.68
CA SER A 320 31.79 -32.24 -21.92
C SER A 320 31.92 -32.49 -23.41
N THR A 321 33.14 -32.30 -23.89
CA THR A 321 33.65 -32.83 -25.15
C THR A 321 33.42 -34.33 -25.22
N SER A 322 32.31 -34.77 -25.80
CA SER A 322 32.02 -36.19 -26.01
C SER A 322 31.26 -36.38 -27.31
N HIS A 323 31.92 -37.02 -28.27
CA HIS A 323 31.41 -37.41 -29.59
C HIS A 323 30.35 -38.52 -29.47
N ASN A 324 29.15 -38.19 -28.99
CA ASN A 324 28.00 -39.09 -29.14
C ASN A 324 26.71 -38.27 -29.36
N PRO A 325 26.15 -38.23 -30.58
CA PRO A 325 25.03 -37.32 -30.90
C PRO A 325 23.68 -37.71 -30.27
N ASN A 326 23.56 -38.88 -29.64
CA ASN A 326 22.26 -39.48 -29.35
C ASN A 326 21.83 -39.53 -27.88
N HIS A 327 22.54 -38.88 -26.95
CA HIS A 327 22.07 -38.78 -25.56
C HIS A 327 22.35 -37.43 -24.91
N HIS A 328 21.63 -36.40 -25.38
CA HIS A 328 21.44 -35.18 -24.61
C HIS A 328 20.22 -35.35 -23.68
N LYS A 329 20.46 -35.67 -22.41
CA LYS A 329 19.42 -35.60 -21.37
C LYS A 329 19.13 -34.11 -21.12
N PHE A 330 18.18 -33.55 -21.86
CA PHE A 330 17.60 -32.26 -21.53
C PHE A 330 16.95 -32.36 -20.15
N THR A 331 16.92 -31.27 -19.39
CA THR A 331 16.04 -31.18 -18.22
C THR A 331 14.61 -31.13 -18.76
N THR A 332 14.01 -32.28 -19.06
CA THR A 332 12.65 -32.33 -19.59
C THR A 332 11.69 -32.07 -18.43
N TYR A 333 11.19 -30.84 -18.36
CA TYR A 333 10.08 -30.53 -17.48
C TYR A 333 8.81 -31.24 -17.98
N GLY A 334 8.13 -31.96 -17.09
CA GLY A 334 6.79 -32.46 -17.37
C GLY A 334 5.76 -31.32 -17.36
N GLY A 335 4.56 -31.58 -17.91
CA GLY A 335 3.45 -30.62 -17.87
C GLY A 335 2.75 -30.50 -16.51
N GLY A 336 3.29 -31.12 -15.46
CA GLY A 336 2.71 -31.11 -14.12
C GLY A 336 3.03 -29.84 -13.34
N VAL A 337 2.16 -29.49 -12.39
CA VAL A 337 2.30 -28.29 -11.51
C VAL A 337 3.60 -28.31 -10.70
N LYS A 338 4.06 -29.49 -10.27
CA LYS A 338 5.33 -29.66 -9.56
C LYS A 338 6.54 -29.30 -10.43
N ASP A 339 6.47 -29.62 -11.73
CA ASP A 339 7.53 -29.26 -12.66
C ASP A 339 7.48 -27.78 -13.04
N LEU A 340 6.29 -27.15 -13.01
CA LEU A 340 6.18 -25.69 -13.11
C LEU A 340 6.88 -25.00 -11.93
N LEU A 341 6.65 -25.42 -10.68
CA LEU A 341 7.35 -24.86 -9.52
C LEU A 341 8.87 -24.98 -9.68
N ARG A 342 9.36 -26.15 -10.12
CA ARG A 342 10.79 -26.38 -10.39
C ARG A 342 11.31 -25.47 -11.51
N TYR A 343 10.53 -25.28 -12.58
CA TYR A 343 10.89 -24.40 -13.67
C TYR A 343 11.00 -22.94 -13.22
N LEU A 344 10.03 -22.44 -12.45
CA LEU A 344 10.02 -21.07 -11.92
C LEU A 344 11.20 -20.81 -10.97
N ARG A 345 11.50 -21.78 -10.11
CA ARG A 345 12.71 -21.80 -9.28
C ARG A 345 13.99 -21.72 -10.14
N ASN A 346 14.05 -22.50 -11.21
CA ASN A 346 15.21 -22.49 -12.10
C ASN A 346 15.37 -21.17 -12.87
N LEU A 347 14.28 -20.46 -13.21
CA LEU A 347 14.39 -19.11 -13.77
C LEU A 347 15.17 -18.19 -12.84
N ASN A 348 14.87 -18.21 -11.53
CA ASN A 348 15.58 -17.41 -10.53
C ASN A 348 17.07 -17.78 -10.46
N HIS A 349 17.37 -19.07 -10.37
CA HIS A 349 18.75 -19.56 -10.34
C HIS A 349 19.55 -19.14 -11.59
N HIS A 350 18.96 -19.33 -12.77
CA HIS A 350 19.60 -19.00 -14.04
C HIS A 350 19.87 -17.50 -14.19
N TYR A 351 18.97 -16.65 -13.70
CA TYR A 351 19.16 -15.20 -13.67
C TYR A 351 20.44 -14.83 -12.90
N HIS A 352 20.59 -15.35 -11.68
CA HIS A 352 21.75 -15.05 -10.84
C HIS A 352 23.06 -15.70 -11.35
N GLU A 353 22.98 -16.89 -11.95
CA GLU A 353 24.17 -17.59 -12.48
C GLU A 353 24.71 -16.95 -13.76
N GLN A 354 23.85 -16.44 -14.65
CA GLN A 354 24.26 -16.01 -15.98
C GLN A 354 24.50 -14.49 -16.11
N LYS A 355 24.33 -13.69 -15.05
CA LYS A 355 24.44 -12.21 -15.06
C LYS A 355 23.84 -11.63 -16.34
N LEU A 356 22.57 -11.94 -16.56
CA LEU A 356 21.87 -11.66 -17.81
C LEU A 356 21.73 -10.16 -18.04
N VAL A 357 21.51 -9.80 -19.31
CA VAL A 357 21.21 -8.41 -19.74
C VAL A 357 19.80 -7.98 -19.30
N VAL A 358 18.93 -8.93 -18.97
CA VAL A 358 17.55 -8.69 -18.52
C VAL A 358 17.57 -8.43 -17.02
N SER A 359 16.73 -7.53 -16.51
CA SER A 359 16.60 -7.24 -15.07
C SER A 359 15.64 -8.20 -14.36
N MET A 360 15.70 -8.28 -13.03
CA MET A 360 14.82 -9.17 -12.25
C MET A 360 13.35 -8.73 -12.36
N GLU A 361 13.11 -7.42 -12.42
CA GLU A 361 11.79 -6.83 -12.66
C GLU A 361 11.17 -7.38 -13.95
N ASP A 362 11.96 -7.51 -15.00
CA ASP A 362 11.50 -8.03 -16.28
C ASP A 362 11.17 -9.52 -16.20
N VAL A 363 12.05 -10.32 -15.57
CA VAL A 363 11.85 -11.76 -15.39
C VAL A 363 10.58 -12.04 -14.59
N ASP A 364 10.44 -11.39 -13.44
CA ASP A 364 9.27 -11.52 -12.58
C ASP A 364 7.99 -11.08 -13.29
N ARG A 365 8.02 -9.95 -14.00
CA ARG A 365 6.88 -9.46 -14.79
C ARG A 365 6.43 -10.51 -15.80
N ARG A 366 7.35 -11.15 -16.51
CA ARG A 366 7.04 -12.23 -17.48
C ARG A 366 6.43 -13.44 -16.79
N VAL A 367 6.95 -13.84 -15.63
CA VAL A 367 6.37 -14.92 -14.82
C VAL A 367 4.94 -14.60 -14.41
N ARG A 368 4.67 -13.37 -13.95
CA ARG A 368 3.34 -12.90 -13.56
C ARG A 368 2.36 -12.84 -14.72
N THR A 369 2.82 -12.42 -15.91
CA THR A 369 1.99 -12.45 -17.11
C THR A 369 1.67 -13.88 -17.54
N GLN A 370 2.65 -14.78 -17.53
CA GLN A 370 2.50 -16.13 -18.07
C GLN A 370 1.84 -17.11 -17.11
N PHE A 371 2.07 -16.95 -15.81
CA PHE A 371 1.68 -17.86 -14.73
C PHE A 371 1.03 -17.12 -13.55
N GLY A 372 0.36 -16.01 -13.83
CA GLY A 372 -0.26 -15.14 -12.81
C GLY A 372 -1.13 -15.88 -11.81
N GLY A 373 -0.95 -15.55 -10.53
CA GLY A 373 -1.65 -16.17 -9.41
C GLY A 373 -1.03 -17.47 -8.91
N PHE A 374 0.01 -18.03 -9.55
CA PHE A 374 0.60 -19.30 -9.09
C PHE A 374 1.20 -19.14 -7.69
N LEU A 375 1.99 -18.09 -7.49
CA LEU A 375 2.70 -17.85 -6.24
C LEU A 375 1.73 -17.45 -5.13
N GLU A 376 0.71 -16.65 -5.44
CA GLU A 376 -0.35 -16.26 -4.50
C GLU A 376 -1.17 -17.46 -4.02
N GLN A 377 -1.51 -18.39 -4.93
CA GLN A 377 -2.20 -19.62 -4.52
C GLN A 377 -1.31 -20.47 -3.63
N LEU A 378 -0.02 -20.60 -3.95
CA LEU A 378 0.90 -21.37 -3.13
C LEU A 378 1.08 -20.75 -1.73
N TYR A 379 1.15 -19.42 -1.67
CA TYR A 379 1.20 -18.67 -0.43
C TYR A 379 -0.07 -18.86 0.40
N LYS A 380 -1.25 -18.85 -0.22
CA LYS A 380 -2.55 -19.03 0.47
C LYS A 380 -2.66 -20.39 1.20
N HIS A 381 -2.11 -21.45 0.61
CA HIS A 381 -2.18 -22.80 1.17
C HIS A 381 -1.14 -23.07 2.27
N LEU A 382 -0.20 -22.15 2.51
CA LEU A 382 0.91 -22.27 3.47
C LEU A 382 0.80 -21.19 4.56
#